data_AF-A0A857GKI6-F1
#
_entry.id   AF-A0A857GKI6-F1
#
_cell.length_a   1.000
_cell.length_b   1.000
_cell.length_c   1.000
_cell.angle_alpha   90.00
_cell.angle_beta   90.00
_cell.angle_gamma   90.00
#
_symmetry.space_group_name_H-M   'P 1'
#
loop_
_entity.id
_entity.type
_entity.pdbx_description
1 polymer ?
#
loop_
_entity_poly.entity_id
_entity_poly.type
_entity_poly.pdbx_seq_one_letter_code
_entity_poly.pdbx_strand_id
1 'polypeptide(L)' 'MPQNHLVLDDELERQLEAVRLQQGLETIDQAAEWLARRRLRKGVGNLTGRGRALYELRGRSG' A
#
# COMPACT_ATOMS: atom_id res chain seq x y z
N MET A 1 -2.43 5.87 -17.55
CA MET A 1 -3.40 5.19 -16.67
C MET A 1 -4.79 5.71 -17.04
N PRO A 2 -5.84 4.87 -17.10
CA PRO A 2 -7.19 5.34 -17.33
C PRO A 2 -7.59 6.37 -16.25
N GLN A 3 -8.26 7.46 -16.65
CA GLN A 3 -8.76 8.46 -15.71
C GLN A 3 -10.06 7.97 -15.07
N ASN A 4 -9.97 7.51 -13.82
CA ASN A 4 -11.13 7.17 -12.99
C ASN A 4 -11.28 8.25 -11.92
N HIS A 5 -12.39 8.98 -11.95
CA HIS A 5 -12.69 9.99 -10.94
C HIS A 5 -13.53 9.34 -9.83
N LEU A 6 -12.97 9.25 -8.62
CA LEU A 6 -13.68 8.74 -7.46
C LEU A 6 -14.36 9.90 -6.76
N VAL A 7 -15.64 9.74 -6.40
CA VAL A 7 -16.28 10.66 -5.47
C VAL A 7 -15.69 10.39 -4.08
N LEU A 8 -15.07 11.40 -3.49
CA LEU A 8 -14.49 11.34 -2.15
C LEU A 8 -15.49 11.95 -1.17
N ASP A 9 -15.60 11.36 0.02
CA ASP A 9 -16.22 12.06 1.15
C ASP A 9 -15.24 13.08 1.76
N ASP A 10 -15.76 14.05 2.51
CA ASP A 10 -14.97 15.15 3.08
C ASP A 10 -13.81 14.66 3.97
N GLU A 11 -13.98 13.51 4.63
CA GLU A 11 -12.95 12.96 5.51
C GLU A 11 -11.80 12.36 4.69
N LEU A 12 -12.13 11.60 3.64
CA LEU A 12 -11.15 11.04 2.72
C LEU A 12 -10.38 12.15 1.99
N GLU A 13 -11.06 13.23 1.59
CA GLU A 13 -10.40 14.38 0.96
C GLU A 13 -9.40 15.05 1.93
N ARG A 14 -9.78 15.27 3.19
CA ARG A 14 -8.87 15.78 4.23
C ARG A 14 -7.64 14.89 4.42
N GLN A 15 -7.82 13.58 4.44
CA GLN A 15 -6.72 12.63 4.60
C GLN A 15 -5.77 12.62 3.39
N LEU A 16 -6.32 12.68 2.17
CA LEU A 16 -5.51 12.75 0.96
C LEU A 16 -4.75 14.08 0.85
N GLU A 17 -5.36 15.19 1.27
CA GLU A 17 -4.71 16.49 1.32
C GLU A 17 -3.53 16.50 2.31
N ALA A 18 -3.70 15.89 3.48
CA ALA A 18 -2.60 15.73 4.44
C ALA A 18 -1.42 14.95 3.83
N VAL A 19 -1.71 13.89 3.06
CA VAL A 19 -0.68 13.11 2.36
C VAL A 19 -0.04 13.90 1.23
N ARG A 20 -0.81 14.68 0.46
CA ARG A 20 -0.32 15.55 -0.61
C ARG A 20 0.75 16.51 -0.07
N LEU A 21 0.44 17.20 1.02
CA LEU A 21 1.37 18.13 1.67
C LEU A 21 2.60 17.42 2.24
N GLN A 22 2.42 16.30 2.94
CA GLN A 22 3.53 15.54 3.53
C GLN A 22 4.51 14.99 2.50
N GLN A 23 4.04 14.63 1.31
CA GLN A 23 4.84 14.02 0.25
C GLN A 23 5.27 15.02 -0.83
N GLY A 24 4.85 16.29 -0.73
CA GLY A 24 5.15 17.33 -1.73
C GLY A 24 4.54 17.06 -3.10
N LEU A 25 3.32 16.52 -3.14
CA LEU A 25 2.62 16.18 -4.38
C LEU A 25 1.78 17.37 -4.88
N GLU A 26 1.54 17.42 -6.18
CA GLU A 26 0.84 18.54 -6.81
C GLU A 26 -0.67 18.42 -6.63
N THR A 27 -1.22 17.20 -6.75
CA THR A 27 -2.67 16.96 -6.76
C THR A 27 -3.11 15.88 -5.76
N ILE A 28 -4.39 15.91 -5.39
CA ILE A 28 -5.04 14.88 -4.56
C ILE A 28 -4.99 13.51 -5.25
N ASP A 29 -5.16 13.46 -6.58
CA ASP A 29 -5.05 12.23 -7.36
C ASP A 29 -3.66 11.58 -7.23
N GLN A 30 -2.59 12.39 -7.25
CA GLN A 30 -1.23 11.90 -7.03
C GLN A 30 -1.08 11.31 -5.61
N ALA A 31 -1.72 11.90 -4.60
CA ALA A 31 -1.71 11.37 -3.23
C ALA A 31 -2.43 10.01 -3.14
N ALA A 32 -3.58 9.88 -3.79
CA ALA A 32 -4.31 8.62 -3.88
C ALA A 32 -3.47 7.53 -4.58
N GLU A 33 -2.85 7.85 -5.72
CA GLU A 33 -1.96 6.94 -6.43
C GLU A 33 -0.76 6.54 -5.57
N TRP A 34 -0.15 7.50 -4.86
CA TRP A 34 1.00 7.25 -4.00
C TRP A 34 0.66 6.26 -2.87
N LEU A 35 -0.48 6.45 -2.20
CA LEU A 35 -0.95 5.55 -1.14
C LEU A 35 -1.25 4.15 -1.68
N ALA A 36 -1.93 4.05 -2.82
CA ALA A 36 -2.23 2.78 -3.46
C ALA A 36 -0.94 2.01 -3.78
N ARG A 37 0.04 2.68 -4.42
CA ARG A 37 1.36 2.08 -4.72
C ARG A 37 2.11 1.70 -3.45
N ARG A 38 2.06 2.52 -2.39
CA ARG A 38 2.69 2.23 -1.09
C ARG A 38 2.08 0.98 -0.44
N ARG A 39 0.75 0.85 -0.46
CA ARG A 39 0.06 -0.34 0.05
C ARG A 39 0.41 -1.59 -0.74
N LEU A 40 0.42 -1.50 -2.08
CA LEU A 40 0.81 -2.62 -2.94
C LEU A 40 2.25 -3.07 -2.65
N ARG A 41 3.21 -2.15 -2.56
CA ARG A 41 4.60 -2.49 -2.20
C ARG A 41 4.70 -3.21 -0.85
N LYS A 42 3.94 -2.77 0.16
CA LYS A 42 3.88 -3.47 1.47
C LYS A 42 3.20 -4.84 1.37
N GLY A 43 2.14 -4.95 0.57
CA GLY A 43 1.37 -6.19 0.40
C GLY A 43 2.10 -7.26 -0.41
N VAL A 44 2.94 -6.87 -1.38
CA VAL A 44 3.72 -7.79 -2.22
C VAL A 44 4.59 -8.72 -1.38
N GLY A 45 5.17 -8.27 -0.26
CA GLY A 45 5.94 -9.13 0.64
C GLY A 45 5.15 -10.28 1.25
N ASN A 46 3.85 -10.06 1.55
CA ASN A 46 2.94 -11.07 2.07
C ASN A 46 2.33 -11.94 0.96
N LEU A 47 2.14 -11.38 -0.25
CA LEU A 47 1.58 -12.06 -1.42
C LEU A 47 2.57 -13.04 -2.09
N THR A 48 3.86 -12.70 -2.14
CA THR A 48 4.86 -13.58 -2.79
C THR A 48 5.40 -14.69 -1.89
N GLY A 49 4.78 -14.97 -0.74
CA GLY A 49 5.13 -16.10 0.13
C GLY A 49 6.51 -16.05 0.79
N ARG A 50 7.31 -14.99 0.60
CA ARG A 50 8.65 -14.86 1.21
C ARG A 50 8.63 -14.81 2.74
N GLY A 51 7.53 -14.36 3.36
CA GLY A 51 7.29 -14.45 4.80
C GLY A 51 6.60 -15.73 5.28
N ARG A 52 6.34 -16.68 4.36
CA ARG A 52 5.68 -17.98 4.63
C ARG A 52 6.60 -19.16 4.30
N ALA A 53 7.92 -18.97 4.40
CA ALA A 53 8.84 -20.09 4.32
C ALA A 53 8.53 -21.06 5.47
N LEU A 54 8.02 -22.25 5.14
CA LEU A 54 7.92 -23.35 6.07
C LEU A 54 9.32 -23.91 6.25
N TYR A 55 9.90 -23.72 7.43
CA TYR A 55 11.17 -24.35 7.79
C TYR A 55 10.90 -25.79 8.20
N GLU A 56 11.62 -26.73 7.59
CA GLU A 56 11.60 -28.13 8.04
C GLU A 56 12.06 -28.19 9.50
N LEU A 57 11.18 -28.59 10.40
CA LEU A 57 11.57 -29.05 11.73
C LEU A 57 12.26 -30.40 11.55
N ARG A 58 13.60 -30.40 11.46
CA ARG A 58 14.38 -31.64 11.58
C ARG A 58 14.15 -32.21 12.98
N GLY A 59 13.23 -33.15 13.08
CA GLY A 59 13.08 -34.00 14.25
C GLY A 59 14.39 -34.74 14.49
N ARG A 60 15.05 -34.42 15.60
CA ARG A 60 16.16 -35.21 16.13
C ARG A 60 15.55 -36.45 16.75
N SER A 61 15.42 -37.52 15.97
CA SER A 61 15.26 -38.87 16.52
C SER A 61 16.64 -39.36 16.92
N GLY A 62 16.76 -39.72 18.21
CA GLY A 62 17.97 -40.25 18.83
C GLY A 62 18.23 -41.72 18.52
#